data_AF-A0A1I8IX09-F1
#
_entry.id   AF-A0A1I8IX09-F1
#
_cell.length_a   1.000
_cell.length_b   1.000
_cell.length_c   1.000
_cell.angle_alpha   90.00
_cell.angle_beta   90.00
_cell.angle_gamma   90.00
#
_symmetry.space_group_name_H-M   'P 1'
#
loop_
_entity.id
_entity.type
_entity.pdbx_description
1 polymer ?
#
loop_
_entity_poly.entity_id
_entity_poly.type
_entity_poly.pdbx_seq_one_letter_code
_entity_poly.pdbx_strand_id
1 'polypeptide(L)'
;MPKFYFVPRDYLQDEYSNPGSQTRRPNFQLGDPIFLWGEAVMLIADLMESGYLMAHDLDLLRRHKPFHERAVGSVKARADLVVQVVLISESVRLQQMLATFGVQSQTPTQVEPITLWPNAWADATALACPAGRSVRLGSWHGQVLQGPGPHRAVLPLLFEMRDFYLLHDMDMVIDEVMRSGWVNDVRVLLGRAQNLLASACVDHLDYLQDHNHAFRDLPSVEELSVEKSFRSLMNIQGHAAVAIEQEEWIDTRRVESSNSEQLCQLIDTASLNMGPKTQLLHMLVDRHGADYVLPGANETVAQRLEEMSRTAGVQQRWAIVRYALGHPTQRADHHRSDIVIDRPLTPKELCQILYAHYPPGPSGKAVLLQELILFLGSLICRDSVLFRGIHYIRLDPLIDALDIELANVNDPLFGGCKILQNLSPYKVKSLIVSILDHRQSRHPYWQRRIDGCLCRVPSGFYEGVYGVLEACSGGIRIGHTLIEQHPCLNDMSRNDANFVFAVQSTLARETANPALRQMMVEALVIIELILQRNPELKLKRNSTCSALLMRLGAISKSNTVWMVRSSKNR
;
A
#
# COMPACT_ATOMS: atom_id res chain seq x y z
N MET A 1 16.28 -48.48 16.95
CA MET A 1 17.15 -48.60 15.76
C MET A 1 18.54 -48.05 16.05
N PRO A 2 19.61 -48.78 15.66
CA PRO A 2 20.99 -48.29 15.74
C PRO A 2 21.23 -47.07 14.84
N LYS A 3 21.93 -46.05 15.34
CA LYS A 3 22.28 -44.83 14.59
C LYS A 3 23.46 -45.01 13.64
N PHE A 4 24.42 -45.86 14.03
CA PHE A 4 25.63 -46.09 13.26
C PHE A 4 25.75 -47.56 12.89
N TYR A 5 26.29 -47.82 11.71
CA TYR A 5 26.65 -49.14 11.24
C TYR A 5 28.07 -49.14 10.70
N PHE A 6 28.76 -50.27 10.81
CA PHE A 6 30.14 -50.43 10.34
C PHE A 6 30.32 -51.74 9.58
N VAL A 7 31.30 -51.75 8.68
CA VAL A 7 31.75 -52.98 8.00
C VAL A 7 32.90 -53.59 8.80
N PRO A 8 32.89 -54.89 9.12
CA PRO A 8 34.01 -55.53 9.81
C PRO A 8 35.30 -55.44 8.97
N ARG A 9 36.45 -55.33 9.66
CA ARG A 9 37.76 -55.08 8.99
C ARG A 9 38.10 -56.11 7.92
N ASP A 10 37.73 -57.37 8.14
CA ASP A 10 38.04 -58.48 7.24
C ASP A 10 37.39 -58.33 5.85
N TYR A 11 36.30 -57.55 5.76
CA TYR A 11 35.51 -57.37 4.53
C TYR A 11 35.66 -55.97 3.91
N LEU A 12 36.57 -55.14 4.43
CA LEU A 12 36.75 -53.77 3.91
C LEU A 12 37.25 -53.76 2.46
N GLN A 13 38.17 -54.66 2.12
CA GLN A 13 38.75 -54.70 0.77
C GLN A 13 37.68 -55.03 -0.28
N ASP A 14 36.74 -55.91 0.06
CA ASP A 14 35.64 -56.30 -0.81
C ASP A 14 34.62 -55.16 -0.96
N GLU A 15 34.31 -54.43 0.12
CA GLU A 15 33.45 -53.23 0.07
C GLU A 15 34.09 -52.10 -0.75
N TYR A 16 35.42 -51.92 -0.67
CA TYR A 16 36.13 -50.94 -1.52
C TYR A 16 36.09 -51.32 -2.99
N SER A 17 36.19 -52.62 -3.29
CA SER A 17 36.16 -53.15 -4.66
C SER A 17 34.76 -53.06 -5.27
N ASN A 18 33.72 -53.27 -4.46
CA ASN A 18 32.32 -53.19 -4.88
C ASN A 18 31.45 -52.58 -3.75
N PRO A 19 31.21 -51.25 -3.78
CA PRO A 19 30.46 -50.55 -2.73
C PRO A 19 29.04 -51.10 -2.53
N GLY A 20 28.66 -51.33 -1.28
CA GLY A 20 27.36 -51.89 -0.89
C GLY A 20 27.29 -53.41 -0.88
N SER A 21 28.38 -54.12 -1.19
CA SER A 21 28.41 -55.59 -1.23
C SER A 21 28.37 -56.24 0.16
N GLN A 22 28.87 -55.56 1.20
CA GLN A 22 29.01 -56.13 2.53
C GLN A 22 27.87 -55.75 3.47
N THR A 23 27.46 -56.71 4.31
CA THR A 23 26.44 -56.49 5.34
C THR A 23 27.03 -55.67 6.49
N ARG A 24 26.47 -54.49 6.73
CA ARG A 24 26.92 -53.59 7.81
C ARG A 24 26.35 -54.05 9.15
N ARG A 25 27.16 -54.03 10.20
CA ARG A 25 26.77 -54.37 11.58
C ARG A 25 26.50 -53.12 12.40
N PRO A 26 25.54 -53.13 13.33
CA PRO A 26 25.23 -51.97 14.14
C PRO A 26 26.39 -51.63 15.10
N ASN A 27 26.68 -50.34 15.25
CA ASN A 27 27.67 -49.82 16.18
C ASN A 27 26.99 -49.09 17.34
N PHE A 28 27.01 -49.70 18.52
CA PHE A 28 26.47 -49.12 19.75
C PHE A 28 27.53 -48.42 20.62
N GLN A 29 28.79 -48.40 20.20
CA GLN A 29 29.92 -47.87 20.97
C GLN A 29 30.27 -46.42 20.60
N LEU A 30 29.74 -45.91 19.48
CA LEU A 30 29.97 -44.54 19.01
C LEU A 30 28.85 -43.60 19.47
N GLY A 31 29.20 -42.65 20.35
CA GLY A 31 28.35 -41.51 20.71
C GLY A 31 26.95 -41.92 21.20
N ASP A 32 25.94 -41.13 20.81
CA ASP A 32 24.52 -41.44 21.03
C ASP A 32 24.10 -42.58 20.07
N PRO A 33 23.95 -43.82 20.55
CA PRO A 33 23.91 -45.00 19.69
C PRO A 33 22.51 -45.26 19.12
N ILE A 34 21.49 -44.56 19.63
CA ILE A 34 20.08 -44.74 19.27
C ILE A 34 19.68 -43.66 18.26
N PHE A 35 19.06 -44.09 17.17
CA PHE A 35 18.47 -43.18 16.21
C PHE A 35 17.03 -42.87 16.59
N LEU A 36 16.85 -41.92 17.52
CA LEU A 36 15.53 -41.54 18.04
C LEU A 36 14.52 -41.16 16.94
N TRP A 37 14.97 -40.51 15.87
CA TRP A 37 14.11 -40.18 14.74
C TRP A 37 13.63 -41.43 14.00
N GLY A 38 14.53 -42.40 13.75
CA GLY A 38 14.15 -43.66 13.12
C GLY A 38 13.23 -44.50 13.99
N GLU A 39 13.42 -44.49 15.31
CA GLU A 39 12.49 -45.14 16.24
C GLU A 39 11.12 -44.47 16.25
N ALA A 40 11.06 -43.15 16.25
CA ALA A 40 9.79 -42.42 16.16
C ALA A 40 9.05 -42.73 14.86
N VAL A 41 9.76 -42.76 13.72
CA VAL A 41 9.17 -43.09 12.42
C VAL A 41 8.70 -44.54 12.35
N MET A 42 9.47 -45.49 12.90
CA MET A 42 9.05 -46.89 13.00
C MET A 42 7.77 -47.05 13.85
N LEU A 43 7.71 -46.39 15.01
CA LEU A 43 6.52 -46.42 15.86
C LEU A 43 5.30 -45.82 15.13
N ILE A 44 5.48 -44.70 14.44
CA ILE A 44 4.41 -44.09 13.63
C ILE A 44 3.97 -45.05 12.52
N ALA A 45 4.91 -45.69 11.83
CA ALA A 45 4.61 -46.66 10.77
C ALA A 45 3.86 -47.88 11.29
N ASP A 46 4.28 -48.46 12.42
CA ASP A 46 3.60 -49.59 13.06
C ASP A 46 2.18 -49.21 13.50
N LEU A 47 1.99 -48.00 14.03
CA LEU A 47 0.66 -47.46 14.40
C LEU A 47 -0.23 -47.23 13.17
N MET A 48 0.36 -46.85 12.04
CA MET A 48 -0.36 -46.73 10.77
C MET A 48 -0.74 -48.09 10.18
N GLU A 49 0.16 -49.08 10.22
CA GLU A 49 -0.09 -50.43 9.70
C GLU A 49 -1.14 -51.18 10.53
N SER A 50 -1.12 -51.00 11.85
CA SER A 50 -2.11 -51.56 12.78
C SER A 50 -3.46 -50.82 12.79
N GLY A 51 -3.58 -49.72 12.05
CA GLY A 51 -4.83 -48.96 11.90
C GLY A 51 -5.24 -48.11 13.10
N TYR A 52 -4.37 -47.94 14.10
CA TYR A 52 -4.60 -47.03 15.23
C TYR A 52 -4.36 -45.57 14.88
N LEU A 53 -3.63 -45.30 13.79
CA LEU A 53 -3.27 -43.97 13.34
C LEU A 53 -3.50 -43.86 11.84
N MET A 54 -4.30 -42.90 11.41
CA MET A 54 -4.58 -42.68 10.00
C MET A 54 -3.70 -41.56 9.45
N ALA A 55 -3.46 -41.55 8.14
CA ALA A 55 -2.64 -40.50 7.50
C ALA A 55 -3.15 -39.07 7.76
N HIS A 56 -4.44 -38.90 8.05
CA HIS A 56 -5.03 -37.61 8.41
C HIS A 56 -4.70 -37.14 9.84
N ASP A 57 -4.31 -38.05 10.73
CA ASP A 57 -3.95 -37.73 12.12
C ASP A 57 -2.54 -37.15 12.24
N LEU A 58 -1.64 -37.51 11.31
CA LEU A 58 -0.27 -36.96 11.22
C LEU A 58 -0.21 -35.60 10.54
N ASP A 59 -1.15 -35.35 9.63
CA ASP A 59 -1.16 -34.18 8.76
C ASP A 59 -2.43 -33.36 9.01
N LEU A 60 -2.41 -32.62 10.13
CA LEU A 60 -3.49 -31.71 10.55
C LEU A 60 -3.84 -30.66 9.47
N LEU A 61 -2.90 -30.35 8.57
CA LEU A 61 -3.06 -29.39 7.49
C LEU A 61 -3.46 -30.04 6.15
N ARG A 62 -3.63 -31.37 6.12
CA ARG A 62 -4.02 -32.18 4.95
C ARG A 62 -3.14 -31.95 3.70
N ARG A 63 -1.87 -31.57 3.87
CA ARG A 63 -0.91 -31.34 2.79
C ARG A 63 -0.71 -32.55 1.87
N HIS A 64 -0.92 -33.77 2.35
CA HIS A 64 -0.84 -35.00 1.56
C HIS A 64 -1.91 -35.09 0.45
N LYS A 65 -2.98 -34.29 0.53
CA LYS A 65 -3.98 -34.18 -0.53
C LYS A 65 -3.57 -33.15 -1.60
N PRO A 66 -4.02 -33.30 -2.86
CA PRO A 66 -3.93 -32.24 -3.88
C PRO A 66 -4.56 -30.94 -3.38
N PHE A 67 -4.05 -29.78 -3.81
CA PHE A 67 -4.49 -28.46 -3.32
C PHE A 67 -6.02 -28.26 -3.27
N HIS A 68 -6.76 -28.82 -4.24
CA HIS A 68 -8.22 -28.72 -4.35
C HIS A 68 -8.99 -29.64 -3.38
N GLU A 69 -8.36 -30.68 -2.83
CA GLU A 69 -8.93 -31.60 -1.83
C GLU A 69 -8.40 -31.35 -0.41
N ARG A 70 -7.33 -30.56 -0.28
CA ARG A 70 -6.97 -29.98 1.00
C ARG A 70 -8.21 -29.21 1.46
N ALA A 71 -8.61 -29.41 2.70
CA ALA A 71 -9.48 -28.43 3.33
C ALA A 71 -8.66 -27.16 3.58
N VAL A 72 -8.26 -26.47 2.51
CA VAL A 72 -8.23 -25.01 2.52
C VAL A 72 -9.68 -24.69 2.83
N GLY A 73 -9.95 -24.31 4.09
CA GLY A 73 -11.30 -24.23 4.66
C GLY A 73 -12.33 -23.97 3.58
N SER A 74 -13.06 -25.03 3.20
CA SER A 74 -13.93 -24.97 2.04
C SER A 74 -14.80 -23.74 2.23
N VAL A 75 -14.67 -22.82 1.28
CA VAL A 75 -15.43 -21.57 1.18
C VAL A 75 -16.96 -21.83 1.17
N LYS A 76 -17.39 -23.10 1.18
CA LYS A 76 -18.76 -23.53 1.50
C LYS A 76 -19.20 -23.36 2.96
N ALA A 77 -18.38 -22.81 3.86
CA ALA A 77 -18.80 -22.36 5.19
C ALA A 77 -18.68 -20.83 5.41
N ARG A 78 -18.68 -20.02 4.33
CA ARG A 78 -18.59 -18.54 4.43
C ARG A 78 -19.92 -17.79 4.31
N ALA A 79 -21.07 -18.47 4.38
CA ALA A 79 -22.36 -17.78 4.37
C ALA A 79 -22.55 -16.86 5.60
N ASP A 80 -21.86 -17.15 6.71
CA ASP A 80 -22.04 -16.45 7.99
C ASP A 80 -20.79 -15.70 8.48
N LEU A 81 -19.73 -15.58 7.67
CA LEU A 81 -18.56 -14.80 8.09
C LEU A 81 -18.90 -13.31 8.01
N VAL A 82 -19.00 -12.68 9.17
CA VAL A 82 -19.29 -11.26 9.31
C VAL A 82 -18.24 -10.59 10.19
N VAL A 83 -17.72 -9.46 9.75
CA VAL A 83 -16.96 -8.53 10.61
C VAL A 83 -17.96 -7.59 11.27
N GLN A 84 -18.04 -7.61 12.59
CA GLN A 84 -18.82 -6.63 13.33
C GLN A 84 -17.98 -5.40 13.64
N VAL A 85 -18.51 -4.21 13.36
CA VAL A 85 -17.87 -2.93 13.63
C VAL A 85 -18.78 -2.13 14.54
N VAL A 86 -18.20 -1.56 15.61
CA VAL A 86 -18.88 -0.69 16.55
C VAL A 86 -18.23 0.68 16.46
N LEU A 87 -19.03 1.69 16.18
CA LEU A 87 -18.56 3.07 16.08
C LEU A 87 -18.85 3.79 17.39
N ILE A 88 -17.82 4.44 17.94
CA ILE A 88 -17.91 5.17 19.20
C ILE A 88 -17.69 6.64 18.91
N SER A 89 -18.67 7.47 19.25
CA SER A 89 -18.61 8.93 19.10
C SER A 89 -18.14 9.58 20.38
N GLU A 90 -17.17 10.50 20.29
CA GLU A 90 -16.67 11.26 21.45
C GLU A 90 -17.79 12.01 22.21
N SER A 91 -18.79 12.51 21.49
CA SER A 91 -19.86 13.33 22.06
C SER A 91 -21.24 12.95 21.53
N VAL A 92 -22.27 13.28 22.32
CA VAL A 92 -23.69 13.14 21.92
C VAL A 92 -23.98 13.98 20.67
N ARG A 93 -23.32 15.13 20.52
CA ARG A 93 -23.44 15.99 19.33
C ARG A 93 -22.94 15.27 18.07
N LEU A 94 -21.77 14.64 18.12
CA LEU A 94 -21.22 13.88 17.01
C LEU A 94 -22.12 12.68 16.68
N GLN A 95 -22.61 11.97 17.70
CA GLN A 95 -23.54 10.85 17.53
C GLN A 95 -24.80 11.26 16.77
N GLN A 96 -25.48 12.35 17.21
CA GLN A 96 -26.69 12.86 16.55
C GLN A 96 -26.42 13.27 15.10
N MET A 97 -25.23 13.81 14.82
CA MET A 97 -24.84 14.24 13.50
C MET A 97 -24.56 13.06 12.56
N LEU A 98 -23.79 12.06 13.00
CA LEU A 98 -23.54 10.81 12.29
C LEU A 98 -24.86 10.07 11.97
N ALA A 99 -25.83 10.13 12.88
CA ALA A 99 -27.15 9.57 12.65
C ALA A 99 -27.88 10.21 11.45
N THR A 100 -27.61 11.48 11.12
CA THR A 100 -28.20 12.12 9.91
C THR A 100 -27.65 11.54 8.60
N PHE A 101 -26.47 10.92 8.64
CA PHE A 101 -25.85 10.18 7.52
C PHE A 101 -26.17 8.68 7.55
N GLY A 102 -27.10 8.24 8.41
CA GLY A 102 -27.45 6.83 8.58
C GLY A 102 -26.41 6.02 9.36
N VAL A 103 -25.46 6.69 10.03
CA VAL A 103 -24.38 6.05 10.77
C VAL A 103 -24.78 5.87 12.22
N GLN A 104 -24.95 4.62 12.65
CA GLN A 104 -25.22 4.29 14.04
C GLN A 104 -23.91 4.24 14.83
N SER A 105 -23.87 4.96 15.94
CA SER A 105 -22.73 5.04 16.86
C SER A 105 -23.22 5.10 18.31
N GLN A 106 -22.32 4.88 19.28
CA GLN A 106 -22.59 5.01 20.72
C GLN A 106 -21.60 5.99 21.36
N THR A 107 -22.02 6.72 22.40
CA THR A 107 -21.08 7.50 23.22
C THR A 107 -20.38 6.60 24.23
N PRO A 108 -19.19 6.97 24.77
CA PRO A 108 -18.52 6.23 25.84
C PRO A 108 -19.47 5.89 27.00
N THR A 109 -20.32 6.84 27.39
CA THR A 109 -21.35 6.66 28.43
C THR A 109 -22.42 5.63 28.09
N GLN A 110 -22.73 5.40 26.80
CA GLN A 110 -23.71 4.39 26.36
C GLN A 110 -23.07 3.00 26.17
N VAL A 111 -21.74 2.93 26.16
CA VAL A 111 -20.97 1.69 26.01
C VAL A 111 -20.66 1.07 27.37
N GLU A 112 -20.79 1.83 28.46
CA GLU A 112 -20.71 1.32 29.83
C GLU A 112 -21.59 0.07 30.02
N PRO A 113 -21.08 -0.97 30.71
CA PRO A 113 -19.88 -0.96 31.56
C PRO A 113 -18.56 -1.19 30.81
N ILE A 114 -18.55 -1.33 29.47
CA ILE A 114 -17.33 -1.63 28.72
C ILE A 114 -16.41 -0.40 28.71
N THR A 115 -15.21 -0.53 29.25
CA THR A 115 -14.20 0.55 29.23
C THR A 115 -13.34 0.49 27.97
N LEU A 116 -13.14 1.62 27.31
CA LEU A 116 -12.37 1.73 26.08
C LEU A 116 -10.92 2.09 26.39
N TRP A 117 -9.97 1.36 25.79
CA TRP A 117 -8.54 1.57 25.99
C TRP A 117 -7.82 1.91 24.64
N PRO A 118 -6.91 2.90 24.63
CA PRO A 118 -6.00 3.14 23.51
C PRO A 118 -5.01 1.97 23.28
N ASN A 119 -4.34 1.88 22.11
CA ASN A 119 -3.33 0.83 21.89
C ASN A 119 -2.03 1.06 22.62
N ALA A 120 -1.69 2.29 22.99
CA ALA A 120 -0.56 2.57 23.88
C ALA A 120 -0.59 1.72 25.18
N TRP A 121 -1.74 1.14 25.52
CA TRP A 121 -1.93 0.17 26.61
C TRP A 121 -1.31 -1.23 26.36
N ALA A 122 -1.14 -1.63 25.10
CA ALA A 122 -0.58 -2.92 24.69
C ALA A 122 0.84 -3.16 25.25
N ASP A 123 1.63 -2.09 25.35
CA ASP A 123 2.99 -2.15 25.88
C ASP A 123 3.01 -2.31 27.41
N ALA A 124 2.09 -1.64 28.12
CA ALA A 124 1.99 -1.73 29.58
C ALA A 124 1.59 -3.13 30.08
N THR A 125 0.79 -3.86 29.29
CA THR A 125 0.38 -5.25 29.57
C THR A 125 1.47 -6.26 29.24
N ALA A 126 2.32 -5.99 28.25
CA ALA A 126 3.52 -6.78 27.96
C ALA A 126 4.55 -6.71 29.10
N LEU A 127 4.70 -5.53 29.74
CA LEU A 127 5.55 -5.31 30.91
C LEU A 127 5.07 -6.04 32.18
N ALA A 128 3.75 -6.30 32.31
CA ALA A 128 3.14 -6.91 33.49
C ALA A 128 3.08 -8.45 33.47
N CYS A 129 3.54 -9.12 32.39
CA CYS A 129 3.46 -10.58 32.25
C CYS A 129 4.75 -11.28 32.74
N PRO A 130 4.72 -12.08 33.83
CA PRO A 130 5.94 -12.69 34.40
C PRO A 130 6.57 -13.83 33.57
N ALA A 131 5.93 -14.28 32.48
CA ALA A 131 6.22 -15.57 31.85
C ALA A 131 6.70 -15.51 30.38
N GLY A 132 7.09 -14.34 29.87
CA GLY A 132 7.58 -14.23 28.48
C GLY A 132 6.56 -14.61 27.39
N ARG A 133 5.29 -14.85 27.77
CA ARG A 133 4.16 -14.92 26.84
C ARG A 133 3.79 -13.49 26.48
N SER A 134 4.27 -13.00 25.35
CA SER A 134 3.69 -11.79 24.78
C SER A 134 2.26 -12.09 24.36
N VAL A 135 1.29 -11.55 25.09
CA VAL A 135 -0.03 -11.33 24.49
C VAL A 135 0.25 -10.31 23.39
N ARG A 136 0.20 -10.74 22.12
CA ARG A 136 0.43 -9.85 20.97
C ARG A 136 -0.76 -8.90 20.84
N LEU A 137 -0.77 -7.85 21.66
CA LEU A 137 -1.79 -6.79 21.66
C LEU A 137 -1.61 -5.78 20.52
N GLY A 138 -0.61 -5.95 19.64
CA GLY A 138 -0.40 -5.13 18.43
C GLY A 138 -1.12 -5.65 17.18
N SER A 139 -2.33 -6.21 17.31
CA SER A 139 -3.11 -6.66 16.15
C SER A 139 -3.74 -5.46 15.45
N TRP A 140 -3.88 -5.53 14.12
CA TRP A 140 -4.65 -4.55 13.32
C TRP A 140 -6.15 -4.54 13.65
N HIS A 141 -6.58 -5.42 14.56
CA HIS A 141 -7.96 -5.64 14.97
C HIS A 141 -8.14 -5.22 16.43
N GLY A 142 -9.31 -4.67 16.77
CA GLY A 142 -9.65 -4.35 18.15
C GLY A 142 -9.77 -5.63 18.97
N GLN A 143 -9.33 -5.58 20.22
CA GLN A 143 -9.28 -6.74 21.12
C GLN A 143 -10.17 -6.51 22.34
N VAL A 144 -10.89 -7.54 22.77
CA VAL A 144 -11.69 -7.48 24.00
C VAL A 144 -10.97 -8.26 25.09
N LEU A 145 -10.70 -7.59 26.20
CA LEU A 145 -10.02 -8.14 27.37
C LEU A 145 -11.00 -8.24 28.53
N GLN A 146 -10.93 -9.33 29.29
CA GLN A 146 -11.67 -9.51 30.53
C GLN A 146 -10.71 -9.76 31.68
N GLY A 147 -10.69 -8.86 32.66
CA GLY A 147 -9.99 -9.06 33.93
C GLY A 147 -10.97 -8.97 35.11
N PRO A 148 -10.48 -8.85 36.36
CA PRO A 148 -11.35 -8.58 37.50
C PRO A 148 -12.00 -7.19 37.36
N GLY A 149 -13.25 -7.15 36.91
CA GLY A 149 -14.01 -5.93 36.64
C GLY A 149 -14.76 -5.98 35.30
N PRO A 150 -15.16 -4.82 34.75
CA PRO A 150 -15.85 -4.76 33.47
C PRO A 150 -14.96 -5.17 32.29
N HIS A 151 -15.60 -5.59 31.18
CA HIS A 151 -14.91 -5.84 29.91
C HIS A 151 -14.19 -4.58 29.42
N ARG A 152 -13.00 -4.76 28.84
CA ARG A 152 -12.20 -3.69 28.27
C ARG A 152 -12.05 -3.90 26.78
N ALA A 153 -12.35 -2.91 25.96
CA ALA A 153 -12.15 -2.97 24.52
C ALA A 153 -10.97 -2.08 24.13
N VAL A 154 -9.93 -2.70 23.55
CA VAL A 154 -8.74 -2.03 23.03
C VAL A 154 -9.04 -1.60 21.59
N LEU A 155 -8.91 -0.31 21.30
CA LEU A 155 -9.10 0.24 19.96
C LEU A 155 -8.06 -0.36 18.99
N PRO A 156 -8.36 -0.61 17.72
CA PRO A 156 -7.37 -1.09 16.74
C PRO A 156 -6.28 -0.04 16.45
N LEU A 157 -5.06 -0.47 16.07
CA LEU A 157 -3.92 0.44 15.78
C LEU A 157 -4.27 1.46 14.71
N LEU A 158 -5.14 1.07 13.77
CA LEU A 158 -5.68 1.93 12.73
C LEU A 158 -6.32 3.22 13.26
N PHE A 159 -6.87 3.22 14.49
CA PHE A 159 -7.56 4.36 15.11
C PHE A 159 -6.68 5.22 16.01
N GLU A 160 -5.38 4.92 16.13
CA GLU A 160 -4.46 5.86 16.77
C GLU A 160 -4.17 7.03 15.81
N MET A 161 -4.77 8.17 16.13
CA MET A 161 -4.68 9.42 15.36
C MET A 161 -3.25 9.97 15.23
N ARG A 162 -2.30 9.46 16.03
CA ARG A 162 -0.86 9.76 15.93
C ARG A 162 -0.22 9.12 14.70
N ASP A 163 -0.65 7.92 14.31
CA ASP A 163 -0.03 7.13 13.25
C ASP A 163 -0.85 7.09 11.95
N PHE A 164 -2.16 7.34 12.01
CA PHE A 164 -3.07 7.20 10.86
C PHE A 164 -3.85 8.48 10.55
N TYR A 165 -3.19 9.47 9.95
CA TYR A 165 -3.81 10.75 9.61
C TYR A 165 -4.97 10.63 8.59
N LEU A 166 -5.04 9.55 7.80
CA LEU A 166 -6.13 9.30 6.85
C LEU A 166 -7.52 9.32 7.52
N LEU A 167 -7.59 9.04 8.83
CA LEU A 167 -8.83 9.10 9.61
C LEU A 167 -9.34 10.52 9.86
N HIS A 168 -8.52 11.55 9.67
CA HIS A 168 -9.01 12.93 9.70
C HIS A 168 -9.94 13.22 8.51
N ASP A 169 -9.93 12.41 7.45
CA ASP A 169 -10.85 12.53 6.33
C ASP A 169 -12.08 11.63 6.56
N MET A 170 -13.16 12.22 7.05
CA MET A 170 -14.39 11.48 7.34
C MET A 170 -15.01 10.85 6.09
N ASP A 171 -14.88 11.47 4.92
CA ASP A 171 -15.38 10.89 3.67
C ASP A 171 -14.59 9.61 3.31
N MET A 172 -13.29 9.59 3.61
CA MET A 172 -12.44 8.40 3.43
C MET A 172 -12.89 7.28 4.37
N VAL A 173 -13.15 7.59 5.65
CA VAL A 173 -13.64 6.63 6.63
C VAL A 173 -14.99 6.07 6.21
N ILE A 174 -15.92 6.92 5.76
CA ILE A 174 -17.24 6.51 5.26
C ILE A 174 -17.10 5.62 4.01
N ASP A 175 -16.25 5.97 3.05
CA ASP A 175 -16.03 5.17 1.84
C ASP A 175 -15.44 3.79 2.12
N GLU A 176 -14.49 3.69 3.05
CA GLU A 176 -13.86 2.42 3.44
C GLU A 176 -14.77 1.56 4.33
N VAL A 177 -15.46 2.15 5.31
CA VAL A 177 -16.21 1.40 6.33
C VAL A 177 -17.67 1.16 5.94
N MET A 178 -18.32 2.10 5.26
CA MET A 178 -19.79 2.13 5.18
C MET A 178 -20.37 1.79 3.81
N ARG A 179 -19.68 2.11 2.71
CA ARG A 179 -20.29 1.98 1.37
C ARG A 179 -20.48 0.55 0.90
N SER A 180 -19.61 -0.37 1.28
CA SER A 180 -19.68 -1.72 0.75
C SER A 180 -20.54 -2.63 1.61
N GLY A 181 -20.64 -2.41 2.94
CA GLY A 181 -21.21 -3.40 3.86
C GLY A 181 -20.54 -4.78 3.75
N TRP A 182 -19.40 -4.83 3.06
CA TRP A 182 -18.68 -6.00 2.57
C TRP A 182 -17.22 -5.60 2.34
N VAL A 183 -16.27 -6.21 3.03
CA VAL A 183 -14.84 -6.00 2.78
C VAL A 183 -14.26 -7.32 2.30
N ASN A 184 -13.75 -7.36 1.06
CA ASN A 184 -13.19 -8.56 0.44
C ASN A 184 -14.14 -9.79 0.54
N ASP A 185 -15.40 -9.62 0.12
CA ASP A 185 -16.48 -10.61 0.20
C ASP A 185 -16.87 -11.07 1.62
N VAL A 186 -16.43 -10.33 2.66
CA VAL A 186 -16.85 -10.54 4.05
C VAL A 186 -17.82 -9.45 4.46
N ARG A 187 -19.03 -9.82 4.87
CA ARG A 187 -20.04 -8.83 5.28
C ARG A 187 -19.55 -8.03 6.49
N VAL A 188 -19.72 -6.72 6.46
CA VAL A 188 -19.48 -5.83 7.60
C VAL A 188 -20.84 -5.46 8.20
N LEU A 189 -21.05 -5.78 9.48
CA LEU A 189 -22.24 -5.39 10.23
C LEU A 189 -21.88 -4.30 11.24
N LEU A 190 -22.55 -3.15 11.12
CA LEU A 190 -22.54 -2.14 12.16
C LEU A 190 -23.48 -2.59 13.29
N GLY A 191 -23.01 -2.47 14.52
CA GLY A 191 -23.75 -2.92 15.70
C GLY A 191 -23.40 -2.13 16.94
N ARG A 192 -24.09 -2.47 18.04
CA ARG A 192 -23.77 -1.95 19.37
C ARG A 192 -22.62 -2.74 19.99
N ALA A 193 -21.82 -2.10 20.84
CA ALA A 193 -20.73 -2.71 21.61
C ALA A 193 -21.17 -3.98 22.35
N GLN A 194 -22.38 -3.95 22.91
CA GLN A 194 -22.96 -5.07 23.63
C GLN A 194 -23.22 -6.30 22.73
N ASN A 195 -23.56 -6.09 21.46
CA ASN A 195 -23.75 -7.19 20.51
C ASN A 195 -22.41 -7.80 20.08
N LEU A 196 -21.37 -6.95 19.99
CA LEU A 196 -20.02 -7.39 19.66
C LEU A 196 -19.47 -8.34 20.74
N LEU A 197 -19.68 -8.04 22.03
CA LEU A 197 -19.27 -8.93 23.13
C LEU A 197 -19.80 -10.36 23.00
N ALA A 198 -21.02 -10.55 22.48
CA ALA A 198 -21.62 -11.87 22.35
C ALA A 198 -20.94 -12.76 21.29
N SER A 199 -20.15 -12.16 20.38
CA SER A 199 -19.45 -12.86 19.30
C SER A 199 -17.95 -12.61 19.24
N ALA A 200 -17.43 -11.75 20.12
CA ALA A 200 -16.02 -11.40 20.20
C ALA A 200 -15.19 -12.53 20.81
N CYS A 201 -13.95 -12.66 20.34
CA CYS A 201 -12.94 -13.41 21.08
C CYS A 201 -12.51 -12.56 22.27
N VAL A 202 -12.80 -13.03 23.49
CA VAL A 202 -12.45 -12.35 24.75
C VAL A 202 -11.23 -13.03 25.34
N ASP A 203 -10.15 -12.27 25.53
CA ASP A 203 -8.97 -12.78 26.23
C ASP A 203 -9.10 -12.53 27.72
N HIS A 204 -9.08 -13.63 28.48
CA HIS A 204 -9.20 -13.62 29.93
C HIS A 204 -7.83 -13.35 30.58
N LEU A 205 -7.75 -12.25 31.31
CA LEU A 205 -6.60 -11.76 32.07
C LEU A 205 -6.72 -12.09 33.55
N ASP A 206 -7.42 -13.17 33.90
CA ASP A 206 -7.67 -13.60 35.29
C ASP A 206 -6.39 -13.90 36.07
N TYR A 207 -5.26 -14.08 35.38
CA TYR A 207 -3.93 -14.29 35.97
C TYR A 207 -3.24 -12.98 36.42
N LEU A 208 -3.79 -11.79 36.11
CA LEU A 208 -3.23 -10.49 36.50
C LEU A 208 -3.85 -9.91 37.79
N GLN A 209 -4.51 -10.73 38.60
CA GLN A 209 -5.22 -10.29 39.83
C GLN A 209 -4.34 -9.50 40.80
N ASP A 210 -3.03 -9.82 40.88
CA ASP A 210 -2.07 -9.15 41.76
C ASP A 210 -1.53 -7.82 41.20
N HIS A 211 -1.80 -7.51 39.93
CA HIS A 211 -1.32 -6.29 39.24
C HIS A 211 -2.44 -5.27 38.97
N ASN A 212 -3.58 -5.38 39.65
CA ASN A 212 -4.70 -4.45 39.50
C ASN A 212 -4.33 -2.96 39.70
N HIS A 213 -3.28 -2.66 40.47
CA HIS A 213 -2.76 -1.31 40.66
C HIS A 213 -2.14 -0.72 39.39
N ALA A 214 -1.51 -1.53 38.53
CA ALA A 214 -0.92 -1.08 37.27
C ALA A 214 -1.98 -0.54 36.29
N PHE A 215 -3.25 -0.83 36.53
CA PHE A 215 -4.37 -0.48 35.65
C PHE A 215 -5.26 0.65 36.18
N ARG A 216 -5.00 1.20 37.39
CA ARG A 216 -5.85 2.24 38.00
C ARG A 216 -5.52 3.66 37.56
N ASP A 217 -4.26 3.95 37.24
CA ASP A 217 -3.77 5.31 37.00
C ASP A 217 -3.67 5.66 35.49
N LEU A 218 -4.29 4.85 34.63
CA LEU A 218 -4.16 4.99 33.20
C LEU A 218 -5.32 5.82 32.60
N PRO A 219 -5.02 6.76 31.68
CA PRO A 219 -6.00 7.71 31.19
C PRO A 219 -7.09 7.02 30.37
N SER A 220 -8.35 7.39 30.64
CA SER A 220 -9.49 7.01 29.82
C SER A 220 -9.45 7.72 28.46
N VAL A 221 -10.26 7.28 27.50
CA VAL A 221 -10.51 8.04 26.26
C VAL A 221 -11.05 9.43 26.65
N GLU A 222 -10.26 10.47 26.41
CA GLU A 222 -10.62 11.86 26.72
C GLU A 222 -11.26 12.55 25.51
N GLU A 223 -12.24 13.42 25.76
CA GLU A 223 -12.76 14.33 24.75
C GLU A 223 -11.65 15.32 24.37
N LEU A 224 -11.21 15.29 23.12
CA LEU A 224 -10.25 16.26 22.62
C LEU A 224 -10.95 17.61 22.56
N SER A 225 -10.57 18.55 23.44
CA SER A 225 -11.03 19.93 23.42
C SER A 225 -10.40 20.70 22.24
N VAL A 226 -10.66 20.28 21.02
CA VAL A 226 -10.27 21.07 19.85
C VAL A 226 -11.32 22.15 19.67
N GLU A 227 -11.00 23.37 20.08
CA GLU A 227 -11.75 24.55 19.67
C GLU A 227 -11.80 24.57 18.12
N LYS A 228 -12.97 24.20 17.57
CA LYS A 228 -13.38 24.31 16.15
C LYS A 228 -13.11 23.09 15.23
N SER A 229 -13.35 21.85 15.65
CA SER A 229 -13.32 20.68 14.73
C SER A 229 -14.64 20.38 13.99
N PHE A 230 -15.77 21.03 14.33
CA PHE A 230 -17.08 20.73 13.70
C PHE A 230 -17.25 21.25 12.26
N ARG A 231 -16.24 21.91 11.68
CA ARG A 231 -16.31 22.42 10.30
C ARG A 231 -16.37 21.31 9.25
N SER A 232 -15.66 20.20 9.44
CA SER A 232 -15.67 19.07 8.48
C SER A 232 -17.04 18.43 8.33
N LEU A 233 -17.84 18.39 9.40
CA LEU A 233 -19.11 17.68 9.38
C LEU A 233 -20.31 18.56 8.96
N MET A 234 -20.28 19.88 9.21
CA MET A 234 -21.27 20.81 8.64
C MET A 234 -21.08 21.03 7.13
N ASN A 235 -19.91 20.67 6.59
CA ASN A 235 -19.60 20.62 5.16
C ASN A 235 -20.00 19.29 4.47
N ILE A 236 -20.76 18.40 5.13
CA ILE A 236 -21.25 17.18 4.45
C ILE A 236 -22.51 17.49 3.62
N GLN A 237 -23.28 18.54 3.97
CA GLN A 237 -24.49 18.94 3.22
C GLN A 237 -24.22 19.82 1.99
N GLY A 238 -22.95 20.11 1.72
CA GLY A 238 -22.50 20.60 0.44
C GLY A 238 -21.01 20.42 0.42
N HIS A 239 -20.46 19.98 -0.70
CA HIS A 239 -19.05 20.18 -1.06
C HIS A 239 -18.70 21.68 -1.11
N ALA A 240 -19.11 22.45 -0.10
CA ALA A 240 -18.81 23.83 0.12
C ALA A 240 -17.31 23.87 0.26
N ALA A 241 -16.71 24.42 -0.79
CA ALA A 241 -15.30 24.71 -0.87
C ALA A 241 -14.84 25.17 0.51
N VAL A 242 -14.10 24.31 1.22
CA VAL A 242 -13.09 24.82 2.14
C VAL A 242 -12.34 25.79 1.26
N ALA A 243 -12.48 27.09 1.55
CA ALA A 243 -11.78 28.12 0.80
C ALA A 243 -10.36 27.62 0.65
N ILE A 244 -9.92 27.39 -0.58
CA ILE A 244 -8.58 26.91 -0.86
C ILE A 244 -7.71 28.11 -0.50
N GLU A 245 -7.41 28.25 0.78
CA GLU A 245 -6.33 29.10 1.24
C GLU A 245 -5.11 28.49 0.56
N GLN A 246 -4.61 29.18 -0.46
CA GLN A 246 -3.33 28.80 -1.05
C GLN A 246 -2.34 28.82 0.11
N GLU A 247 -1.82 27.64 0.43
CA GLU A 247 -0.80 27.50 1.45
C GLU A 247 0.38 28.39 1.08
N GLU A 248 0.72 29.32 1.98
CA GLU A 248 1.88 30.17 1.80
C GLU A 248 3.13 29.39 2.19
N TRP A 249 4.08 29.27 1.28
CA TRP A 249 5.36 28.63 1.52
C TRP A 249 6.47 29.67 1.44
N ILE A 250 7.42 29.61 2.37
CA ILE A 250 8.63 30.43 2.31
C ILE A 250 9.61 29.89 1.28
N ASP A 251 10.30 30.80 0.60
CA ASP A 251 11.50 30.47 -0.16
C ASP A 251 12.64 30.19 0.84
N THR A 252 12.98 28.91 0.98
CA THR A 252 13.95 28.43 1.96
C THR A 252 15.33 29.06 1.80
N ARG A 253 15.68 29.49 0.58
CA ARG A 253 16.95 30.19 0.29
C ARG A 253 17.10 31.50 1.07
N ARG A 254 15.99 32.13 1.46
CA ARG A 254 15.98 33.41 2.20
C ARG A 254 16.33 33.25 3.68
N VAL A 255 16.17 32.03 4.21
CA VAL A 255 16.34 31.72 5.64
C VAL A 255 17.44 30.67 5.87
N GLU A 256 18.04 30.15 4.80
CA GLU A 256 19.08 29.12 4.84
C GLU A 256 20.34 29.58 5.62
N SER A 257 20.65 30.87 5.60
CA SER A 257 21.77 31.46 6.33
C SER A 257 21.47 31.82 7.79
N SER A 258 20.19 31.82 8.21
CA SER A 258 19.80 32.16 9.58
C SER A 258 20.29 31.09 10.55
N ASN A 259 20.69 31.49 11.77
CA ASN A 259 21.10 30.54 12.80
C ASN A 259 19.88 29.81 13.41
N SER A 260 20.11 28.70 14.12
CA SER A 260 18.99 27.89 14.64
C SER A 260 18.15 28.57 15.72
N GLU A 261 18.71 29.50 16.49
CA GLU A 261 17.94 30.30 17.47
C GLU A 261 16.98 31.27 16.76
N GLN A 262 17.42 31.93 15.70
CA GLN A 262 16.59 32.78 14.85
C GLN A 262 15.46 31.98 14.19
N LEU A 263 15.74 30.73 13.75
CA LEU A 263 14.69 29.86 13.23
C LEU A 263 13.63 29.55 14.30
N CYS A 264 14.05 29.25 15.54
CA CYS A 264 13.13 28.98 16.64
C CYS A 264 12.27 30.21 16.97
N GLN A 265 12.87 31.40 17.02
CA GLN A 265 12.14 32.67 17.22
C GLN A 265 11.10 32.93 16.12
N LEU A 266 11.43 32.61 14.86
CA LEU A 266 10.49 32.72 13.74
C LEU A 266 9.34 31.70 13.86
N ILE A 267 9.64 30.46 14.29
CA ILE A 267 8.62 29.41 14.50
C ILE A 267 7.63 29.82 15.59
N ASP A 268 8.09 30.42 16.68
CA ASP A 268 7.23 30.83 17.79
C ASP A 268 6.46 32.14 17.51
N THR A 269 6.73 32.80 16.38
CA THR A 269 5.99 33.98 15.95
C THR A 269 4.52 33.62 15.67
N ALA A 270 3.60 34.20 16.45
CA ALA A 270 2.17 33.89 16.38
C ALA A 270 1.54 34.20 15.01
N SER A 271 2.01 35.25 14.32
CA SER A 271 1.52 35.65 13.00
C SER A 271 1.98 34.77 11.85
N LEU A 272 2.96 33.88 12.07
CA LEU A 272 3.47 33.02 11.02
C LEU A 272 2.49 31.85 10.76
N ASN A 273 2.14 31.65 9.49
CA ASN A 273 1.25 30.56 9.07
C ASN A 273 1.85 29.18 9.35
N MET A 274 1.02 28.12 9.37
CA MET A 274 1.53 26.77 9.62
C MET A 274 2.49 26.28 8.54
N GLY A 275 2.25 26.58 7.26
CA GLY A 275 3.13 26.17 6.15
C GLY A 275 4.60 26.57 6.38
N PRO A 276 4.88 27.88 6.60
CA PRO A 276 6.23 28.33 6.90
C PRO A 276 6.79 27.75 8.20
N LYS A 277 5.98 27.65 9.27
CA LYS A 277 6.42 27.01 10.53
C LYS A 277 6.87 25.57 10.31
N THR A 278 6.13 24.81 9.50
CA THR A 278 6.47 23.43 9.14
C THR A 278 7.81 23.38 8.40
N GLN A 279 8.03 24.30 7.45
CA GLN A 279 9.30 24.37 6.69
C GLN A 279 10.49 24.68 7.59
N LEU A 280 10.33 25.62 8.51
CA LEU A 280 11.38 25.97 9.46
C LEU A 280 11.69 24.81 10.41
N LEU A 281 10.69 24.03 10.83
CA LEU A 281 10.90 22.82 11.63
C LEU A 281 11.67 21.76 10.84
N HIS A 282 11.34 21.48 9.58
CA HIS A 282 12.13 20.56 8.75
C HIS A 282 13.57 21.03 8.56
N MET A 283 13.81 22.35 8.42
CA MET A 283 15.17 22.90 8.39
C MET A 283 15.93 22.64 9.69
N LEU A 284 15.26 22.67 10.84
CA LEU A 284 15.88 22.30 12.12
C LEU A 284 16.20 20.79 12.17
N VAL A 285 15.30 19.94 11.68
CA VAL A 285 15.57 18.50 11.60
C VAL A 285 16.77 18.21 10.68
N ASP A 286 16.86 18.86 9.52
CA ASP A 286 17.98 18.71 8.60
C ASP A 286 19.33 19.13 9.22
N ARG A 287 19.31 20.11 10.15
CA ARG A 287 20.51 20.65 10.80
C ARG A 287 20.94 19.87 12.04
N HIS A 288 19.99 19.46 12.88
CA HIS A 288 20.26 18.95 14.23
C HIS A 288 19.68 17.57 14.50
N GLY A 289 18.86 17.04 13.61
CA GLY A 289 18.10 15.80 13.82
C GLY A 289 16.74 16.03 14.50
N ALA A 290 15.92 14.98 14.53
CA ALA A 290 14.53 15.05 14.98
C ALA A 290 14.40 15.24 16.50
N ASP A 291 15.41 14.77 17.25
CA ASP A 291 15.46 14.82 18.72
C ASP A 291 15.96 16.17 19.26
N TYR A 292 16.22 17.15 18.39
CA TYR A 292 16.62 18.49 18.81
C TYR A 292 15.53 19.13 19.69
N VAL A 293 15.90 19.59 20.88
CA VAL A 293 14.97 20.22 21.84
C VAL A 293 14.84 21.70 21.50
N LEU A 294 13.61 22.18 21.34
CA LEU A 294 13.36 23.58 21.00
C LEU A 294 13.68 24.51 22.18
N PRO A 295 14.41 25.62 21.97
CA PRO A 295 14.74 26.57 23.03
C PRO A 295 13.47 27.15 23.66
N GLY A 296 13.31 27.03 24.98
CA GLY A 296 12.16 27.58 25.71
C GLY A 296 10.91 26.66 25.73
N ALA A 297 10.97 25.49 25.10
CA ALA A 297 9.93 24.47 25.17
C ALA A 297 10.51 23.14 25.68
N ASN A 298 9.73 22.38 26.46
CA ASN A 298 10.10 21.02 26.88
C ASN A 298 9.69 19.99 25.82
N GLU A 299 9.91 20.29 24.54
CA GLU A 299 9.54 19.39 23.44
C GLU A 299 10.63 19.36 22.36
N THR A 300 10.66 18.24 21.64
CA THR A 300 11.56 18.04 20.49
C THR A 300 10.92 18.57 19.20
N VAL A 301 11.74 18.79 18.17
CA VAL A 301 11.25 19.14 16.82
C VAL A 301 10.30 18.05 16.29
N ALA A 302 10.59 16.78 16.57
CA ALA A 302 9.71 15.66 16.21
C ALA A 302 8.32 15.80 16.84
N GLN A 303 8.26 16.06 18.16
CA GLN A 303 6.99 16.25 18.88
C GLN A 303 6.22 17.47 18.34
N ARG A 304 6.91 18.57 18.04
CA ARG A 304 6.29 19.77 17.46
C ARG A 304 5.75 19.52 16.05
N LEU A 305 6.45 18.75 15.21
CA LEU A 305 5.99 18.36 13.88
C LEU A 305 4.78 17.42 13.94
N GLU A 306 4.77 16.47 14.88
CA GLU A 306 3.63 15.57 15.12
C GLU A 306 2.38 16.36 15.52
N GLU A 307 2.51 17.28 16.48
CA GLU A 307 1.43 18.15 16.92
C GLU A 307 0.92 19.07 15.79
N MET A 308 1.83 19.54 14.94
CA MET A 308 1.50 20.33 13.75
C MET A 308 0.72 19.52 12.71
N SER A 309 1.15 18.28 12.45
CA SER A 309 0.45 17.35 11.56
C SER A 309 -0.97 17.06 12.07
N ARG A 310 -1.12 16.78 13.37
CA ARG A 310 -2.41 16.55 14.02
C ARG A 310 -3.34 17.76 13.90
N THR A 311 -2.82 18.96 14.22
CA THR A 311 -3.58 20.21 14.11
C THR A 311 -3.99 20.49 12.67
N ALA A 312 -3.09 20.28 11.71
CA ALA A 312 -3.37 20.44 10.28
C ALA A 312 -4.42 19.43 9.78
N GLY A 313 -4.39 18.18 10.26
CA GLY A 313 -5.38 17.14 9.94
C GLY A 313 -6.77 17.54 10.40
N VAL A 314 -6.92 18.01 11.64
CA VAL A 314 -8.20 18.49 12.17
C VAL A 314 -8.70 19.71 11.38
N GLN A 315 -7.80 20.60 10.95
CA GLN A 315 -8.12 21.76 10.13
C GLN A 315 -8.25 21.45 8.62
N GLN A 316 -8.07 20.18 8.20
CA GLN A 316 -8.14 19.74 6.80
C GLN A 316 -7.12 20.42 5.88
N ARG A 317 -5.95 20.78 6.41
CA ARG A 317 -4.84 21.39 5.65
C ARG A 317 -3.88 20.32 5.15
N TRP A 318 -4.31 19.57 4.15
CA TRP A 318 -3.68 18.32 3.71
C TRP A 318 -2.24 18.47 3.20
N ALA A 319 -1.91 19.59 2.56
CA ALA A 319 -0.54 19.83 2.11
C ALA A 319 0.44 19.95 3.29
N ILE A 320 0.01 20.56 4.40
CA ILE A 320 0.81 20.66 5.62
C ILE A 320 0.96 19.28 6.28
N VAL A 321 -0.12 18.49 6.37
CA VAL A 321 -0.07 17.12 6.91
C VAL A 321 0.95 16.28 6.14
N ARG A 322 0.86 16.27 4.80
CA ARG A 322 1.80 15.52 3.94
C ARG A 322 3.23 16.02 4.04
N TYR A 323 3.41 17.31 4.27
CA TYR A 323 4.75 17.88 4.43
C TYR A 323 5.34 17.55 5.80
N ALA A 324 4.60 17.77 6.89
CA ALA A 324 5.02 17.50 8.27
C ALA A 324 5.41 16.03 8.51
N LEU A 325 4.71 15.09 7.86
CA LEU A 325 5.00 13.66 7.90
C LEU A 325 6.16 13.24 6.97
N GLY A 326 6.75 14.19 6.25
CA GLY A 326 7.91 13.95 5.40
C GLY A 326 9.16 13.66 6.23
N HIS A 327 9.69 12.43 6.17
CA HIS A 327 10.94 12.13 6.87
C HIS A 327 12.15 12.78 6.17
N PRO A 328 12.98 13.54 6.89
CA PRO A 328 14.24 14.04 6.36
C PRO A 328 15.24 12.92 6.18
N THR A 329 15.77 12.80 4.97
CA THR A 329 16.80 11.83 4.62
C THR A 329 18.15 12.51 4.46
N GLN A 330 19.21 11.80 4.85
CA GLN A 330 20.56 12.11 4.39
C GLN A 330 20.55 12.18 2.86
N ARG A 331 21.03 13.30 2.29
CA ARG A 331 21.06 13.55 0.85
C ARG A 331 21.70 12.36 0.12
N ALA A 332 20.88 11.52 -0.50
CA ALA A 332 21.35 10.44 -1.35
C ALA A 332 21.72 11.01 -2.73
N ASP A 333 22.85 10.54 -3.28
CA ASP A 333 23.31 10.90 -4.62
C ASP A 333 22.19 10.68 -5.64
N HIS A 334 21.91 11.72 -6.43
CA HIS A 334 20.79 11.82 -7.35
C HIS A 334 20.98 10.93 -8.60
N HIS A 335 21.05 9.62 -8.42
CA HIS A 335 20.92 8.69 -9.54
C HIS A 335 19.45 8.34 -9.73
N ARG A 336 18.79 9.09 -10.64
CA ARG A 336 17.43 8.86 -11.12
C ARG A 336 17.36 7.57 -11.96
N SER A 337 17.49 6.43 -11.32
CA SER A 337 17.15 5.14 -11.93
C SER A 337 15.70 4.80 -11.58
N ASP A 338 14.93 4.32 -12.58
CA ASP A 338 13.59 3.79 -12.35
C ASP A 338 13.72 2.55 -11.45
N ILE A 339 13.07 2.56 -10.28
CA ILE A 339 13.02 1.40 -9.39
C ILE A 339 11.78 0.58 -9.74
N VAL A 340 11.99 -0.71 -10.00
CA VAL A 340 10.91 -1.67 -10.23
C VAL A 340 10.71 -2.47 -8.95
N ILE A 341 9.48 -2.47 -8.45
CA ILE A 341 9.07 -3.31 -7.32
C ILE A 341 8.41 -4.56 -7.91
N ASP A 342 9.18 -5.64 -8.00
CA ASP A 342 8.77 -6.93 -8.59
C ASP A 342 8.44 -8.00 -7.53
N ARG A 343 8.72 -7.70 -6.26
CA ARG A 343 8.47 -8.56 -5.10
C ARG A 343 7.77 -7.78 -3.98
N PRO A 344 7.02 -8.44 -3.09
CA PRO A 344 6.47 -7.78 -1.91
C PRO A 344 7.59 -7.21 -1.05
N LEU A 345 7.44 -5.94 -0.67
CA LEU A 345 8.35 -5.21 0.22
C LEU A 345 7.72 -5.06 1.59
N THR A 346 8.55 -5.04 2.63
CA THR A 346 8.11 -4.63 3.97
C THR A 346 7.82 -3.12 4.00
N PRO A 347 6.97 -2.63 4.92
CA PRO A 347 6.70 -1.20 5.07
C PRO A 347 7.98 -0.37 5.26
N LYS A 348 8.97 -0.92 6.00
CA LYS A 348 10.26 -0.25 6.24
C LYS A 348 11.08 -0.11 4.95
N GLU A 349 11.18 -1.17 4.14
CA GLU A 349 11.89 -1.12 2.85
C GLU A 349 11.22 -0.12 1.89
N LEU A 350 9.88 -0.13 1.82
CA LEU A 350 9.13 0.78 0.97
C LEU A 350 9.33 2.24 1.40
N CYS A 351 9.24 2.55 2.70
CA CYS A 351 9.51 3.88 3.21
C CYS A 351 10.94 4.33 2.88
N GLN A 352 11.94 3.47 3.11
CA GLN A 352 13.34 3.78 2.79
C GLN A 352 13.51 4.15 1.32
N ILE A 353 12.92 3.37 0.41
CA ILE A 353 12.96 3.66 -1.03
C ILE A 353 12.29 5.00 -1.34
N LEU A 354 11.08 5.24 -0.83
CA LEU A 354 10.33 6.45 -1.15
C LEU A 354 11.03 7.70 -0.63
N TYR A 355 11.44 7.72 0.64
CA TYR A 355 12.08 8.91 1.22
C TYR A 355 13.50 9.13 0.68
N ALA A 356 14.23 8.07 0.30
CA ALA A 356 15.54 8.23 -0.35
C ALA A 356 15.43 8.90 -1.73
N HIS A 357 14.35 8.61 -2.48
CA HIS A 357 14.15 9.15 -3.83
C HIS A 357 13.37 10.47 -3.86
N TYR A 358 12.52 10.71 -2.87
CA TYR A 358 11.67 11.89 -2.77
C TYR A 358 11.91 12.58 -1.42
N PRO A 359 12.91 13.48 -1.31
CA PRO A 359 13.17 14.20 -0.07
C PRO A 359 11.95 15.05 0.34
N PRO A 360 11.80 15.38 1.63
CA PRO A 360 10.70 16.20 2.11
C PRO A 360 10.79 17.59 1.47
N GLY A 361 9.87 17.85 0.56
CA GLY A 361 9.67 19.15 -0.08
C GLY A 361 8.23 19.60 0.16
N PRO A 362 7.92 20.91 0.00
CA PRO A 362 6.60 21.48 0.27
C PRO A 362 5.45 20.80 -0.50
N SER A 363 5.78 19.98 -1.51
CA SER A 363 4.82 19.13 -2.21
C SER A 363 4.34 17.91 -1.43
N GLY A 364 4.99 17.52 -0.31
CA GLY A 364 4.64 16.32 0.45
C GLY A 364 4.66 15.04 -0.39
N LYS A 365 5.47 15.01 -1.45
CA LYS A 365 5.35 14.04 -2.54
C LYS A 365 5.52 12.59 -2.08
N ALA A 366 6.48 12.30 -1.19
CA ALA A 366 6.69 10.95 -0.66
C ALA A 366 5.45 10.41 0.05
N VAL A 367 4.81 11.23 0.89
CA VAL A 367 3.60 10.87 1.63
C VAL A 367 2.43 10.69 0.68
N LEU A 368 2.26 11.59 -0.31
CA LEU A 368 1.25 11.43 -1.36
C LEU A 368 1.45 10.11 -2.12
N LEU A 369 2.69 9.74 -2.46
CA LEU A 369 2.96 8.46 -3.12
C LEU A 369 2.59 7.24 -2.27
N GLN A 370 2.80 7.31 -0.95
CA GLN A 370 2.33 6.26 -0.04
C GLN A 370 0.80 6.16 -0.05
N GLU A 371 0.09 7.29 -0.02
CA GLU A 371 -1.37 7.32 -0.17
C GLU A 371 -1.81 6.63 -1.47
N LEU A 372 -1.17 6.98 -2.60
CA LEU A 372 -1.49 6.38 -3.89
C LEU A 372 -1.28 4.86 -3.88
N ILE A 373 -0.18 4.36 -3.31
CA ILE A 373 0.08 2.92 -3.20
C ILE A 373 -1.02 2.23 -2.39
N LEU A 374 -1.41 2.80 -1.25
CA LEU A 374 -2.47 2.26 -0.40
C LEU A 374 -3.83 2.25 -1.12
N PHE A 375 -4.19 3.35 -1.78
CA PHE A 375 -5.45 3.45 -2.51
C PHE A 375 -5.50 2.50 -3.71
N LEU A 376 -4.42 2.38 -4.47
CA LEU A 376 -4.31 1.43 -5.57
C LEU A 376 -4.40 -0.02 -5.05
N GLY A 377 -3.70 -0.35 -3.96
CA GLY A 377 -3.78 -1.67 -3.34
C GLY A 377 -5.21 -2.03 -2.93
N SER A 378 -5.91 -1.11 -2.28
CA SER A 378 -7.33 -1.25 -1.93
C SER A 378 -8.22 -1.43 -3.17
N LEU A 379 -8.05 -0.58 -4.19
CA LEU A 379 -8.84 -0.64 -5.43
C LEU A 379 -8.58 -1.89 -6.25
N ILE A 380 -7.35 -2.40 -6.33
CA ILE A 380 -7.04 -3.65 -7.03
C ILE A 380 -7.78 -4.83 -6.40
N CYS A 381 -7.86 -4.86 -5.07
CA CYS A 381 -8.59 -5.90 -4.35
C CYS A 381 -10.11 -5.75 -4.48
N ARG A 382 -10.62 -4.51 -4.45
CA ARG A 382 -12.06 -4.21 -4.43
C ARG A 382 -12.72 -4.20 -5.80
N ASP A 383 -12.05 -3.64 -6.80
CA ASP A 383 -12.57 -3.44 -8.15
C ASP A 383 -11.46 -3.63 -9.19
N SER A 384 -11.08 -4.89 -9.41
CA SER A 384 -10.04 -5.26 -10.36
C SER A 384 -10.39 -4.89 -11.81
N VAL A 385 -11.66 -4.63 -12.12
CA VAL A 385 -12.13 -4.28 -13.48
C VAL A 385 -11.60 -2.90 -13.90
N LEU A 386 -11.42 -1.98 -12.96
CA LEU A 386 -10.82 -0.65 -13.19
C LEU A 386 -9.40 -0.71 -13.76
N PHE A 387 -8.70 -1.83 -13.53
CA PHE A 387 -7.31 -2.04 -13.95
C PHE A 387 -7.19 -2.79 -15.28
N ARG A 388 -8.29 -2.99 -16.02
CA ARG A 388 -8.25 -3.66 -17.31
C ARG A 388 -7.29 -2.95 -18.27
N GLY A 389 -6.29 -3.70 -18.75
CA GLY A 389 -5.27 -3.18 -19.67
C GLY A 389 -4.14 -2.41 -18.99
N ILE A 390 -4.07 -2.38 -17.66
CA ILE A 390 -2.98 -1.80 -16.89
C ILE A 390 -2.20 -2.93 -16.22
N HIS A 391 -0.98 -3.17 -16.70
CA HIS A 391 -0.10 -4.21 -16.14
C HIS A 391 0.97 -3.65 -15.20
N TYR A 392 1.35 -2.39 -15.42
CA TYR A 392 2.36 -1.68 -14.64
C TYR A 392 1.83 -0.30 -14.31
N ILE A 393 2.00 0.12 -13.06
CA ILE A 393 1.67 1.47 -12.62
C ILE A 393 2.97 2.19 -12.32
N ARG A 394 3.21 3.30 -13.02
CA ARG A 394 4.32 4.19 -12.72
C ARG A 394 3.80 5.34 -11.87
N LEU A 395 4.34 5.46 -10.66
CA LEU A 395 3.85 6.40 -9.65
C LEU A 395 4.03 7.88 -10.04
N ASP A 396 5.16 8.24 -10.65
CA ASP A 396 5.39 9.63 -11.12
C ASP A 396 4.42 10.02 -12.26
N PRO A 397 4.31 9.25 -13.37
CA PRO A 397 3.30 9.50 -14.39
C PRO A 397 1.86 9.46 -13.87
N LEU A 398 1.57 8.65 -12.84
CA LEU A 398 0.26 8.63 -12.20
C LEU A 398 -0.07 9.99 -11.55
N ILE A 399 0.89 10.64 -10.88
CA ILE A 399 0.70 12.02 -10.37
C ILE A 399 0.38 12.96 -11.54
N ASP A 400 1.10 12.87 -12.67
CA ASP A 400 0.82 13.69 -13.85
C ASP A 400 -0.61 13.43 -14.38
N ALA A 401 -1.10 12.19 -14.36
CA ALA A 401 -2.48 11.86 -14.75
C ALA A 401 -3.51 12.51 -13.83
N LEU A 402 -3.25 12.47 -12.52
CA LEU A 402 -4.11 13.11 -11.52
C LEU A 402 -4.13 14.62 -11.71
N ASP A 403 -2.99 15.27 -11.95
CA ASP A 403 -2.93 16.71 -12.22
C ASP A 403 -3.68 17.09 -13.51
N ILE A 404 -3.56 16.28 -14.57
CA ILE A 404 -4.31 16.49 -15.82
C ILE A 404 -5.82 16.36 -15.57
N GLU A 405 -6.25 15.34 -14.85
CA GLU A 405 -7.66 15.14 -14.54
C GLU A 405 -8.18 16.28 -13.65
N LEU A 406 -7.44 16.63 -12.60
CA LEU A 406 -7.82 17.69 -11.67
C LEU A 406 -7.94 19.04 -12.38
N ALA A 407 -7.03 19.34 -13.32
CA ALA A 407 -7.09 20.54 -14.13
C ALA A 407 -8.41 20.63 -14.93
N ASN A 408 -8.89 19.51 -15.46
CA ASN A 408 -10.00 19.45 -16.40
C ASN A 408 -11.34 19.03 -15.77
N VAL A 409 -11.34 18.48 -14.56
CA VAL A 409 -12.56 18.01 -13.89
C VAL A 409 -13.40 19.20 -13.41
N ASN A 410 -14.70 19.13 -13.71
CA ASN A 410 -15.71 20.10 -13.30
C ASN A 410 -16.73 19.44 -12.37
N ASP A 411 -16.22 18.68 -11.40
CA ASP A 411 -17.05 18.03 -10.38
C ASP A 411 -17.09 18.92 -9.12
N PRO A 412 -18.29 19.26 -8.60
CA PRO A 412 -18.46 19.98 -7.34
C PRO A 412 -17.67 19.38 -6.16
N LEU A 413 -17.41 18.07 -6.17
CA LEU A 413 -16.59 17.38 -5.16
C LEU A 413 -15.25 18.07 -4.91
N PHE A 414 -14.60 18.57 -5.97
CA PHE A 414 -13.29 19.21 -5.87
C PHE A 414 -13.36 20.69 -5.47
N GLY A 415 -14.56 21.30 -5.42
CA GLY A 415 -14.73 22.68 -4.97
C GLY A 415 -13.89 23.71 -5.73
N GLY A 416 -13.53 23.42 -7.00
CA GLY A 416 -12.64 24.26 -7.80
C GLY A 416 -11.15 24.14 -7.49
N CYS A 417 -10.74 23.20 -6.61
CA CYS A 417 -9.33 22.98 -6.30
C CYS A 417 -8.59 22.41 -7.51
N LYS A 418 -7.44 23.01 -7.82
CA LYS A 418 -6.57 22.63 -8.95
C LYS A 418 -5.15 22.28 -8.50
N ILE A 419 -4.93 22.13 -7.19
CA ILE A 419 -3.66 21.80 -6.57
C ILE A 419 -3.82 20.44 -5.89
N LEU A 420 -3.20 19.40 -6.45
CA LEU A 420 -3.34 18.01 -5.98
C LEU A 420 -2.96 17.84 -4.50
N GLN A 421 -1.91 18.54 -4.05
CA GLN A 421 -1.41 18.47 -2.67
C GLN A 421 -2.40 19.02 -1.63
N ASN A 422 -3.38 19.82 -2.06
CA ASN A 422 -4.40 20.38 -1.19
C ASN A 422 -5.65 19.50 -1.09
N LEU A 423 -5.77 18.47 -1.95
CA LEU A 423 -6.90 17.56 -1.91
C LEU A 423 -6.85 16.66 -0.68
N SER A 424 -8.02 16.39 -0.11
CA SER A 424 -8.16 15.40 0.96
C SER A 424 -7.87 13.98 0.43
N PRO A 425 -7.46 13.04 1.29
CA PRO A 425 -7.31 11.62 0.94
C PRO A 425 -8.46 11.04 0.11
N TYR A 426 -9.71 11.28 0.51
CA TYR A 426 -10.90 10.83 -0.21
C TYR A 426 -11.00 11.46 -1.61
N LYS A 427 -10.70 12.75 -1.75
CA LYS A 427 -10.70 13.43 -3.06
C LYS A 427 -9.60 12.89 -3.97
N VAL A 428 -8.42 12.61 -3.43
CA VAL A 428 -7.34 11.95 -4.18
C VAL A 428 -7.78 10.56 -4.64
N LYS A 429 -8.33 9.73 -3.74
CA LYS A 429 -8.87 8.40 -4.08
C LYS A 429 -9.98 8.48 -5.15
N SER A 430 -10.89 9.44 -5.02
CA SER A 430 -11.97 9.68 -5.99
C SER A 430 -11.42 10.08 -7.36
N LEU A 431 -10.35 10.87 -7.39
CA LEU A 431 -9.66 11.25 -8.63
C LEU A 431 -8.96 10.05 -9.28
N ILE A 432 -8.36 9.14 -8.49
CA ILE A 432 -7.82 7.86 -8.99
C ILE A 432 -8.92 7.04 -9.65
N VAL A 433 -10.08 6.87 -8.99
CA VAL A 433 -11.22 6.16 -9.56
C VAL A 433 -11.68 6.85 -10.85
N SER A 434 -11.68 8.19 -10.87
CA SER A 434 -12.01 8.96 -12.07
C SER A 434 -11.13 8.58 -13.25
N ILE A 435 -9.79 8.70 -13.11
CA ILE A 435 -8.86 8.41 -14.20
C ILE A 435 -8.83 6.93 -14.60
N LEU A 436 -9.16 6.03 -13.68
CA LEU A 436 -9.27 4.60 -13.97
C LEU A 436 -10.57 4.26 -14.71
N ASP A 437 -11.66 5.00 -14.51
CA ASP A 437 -12.93 4.73 -15.19
C ASP A 437 -12.88 5.11 -16.68
N HIS A 438 -13.07 4.10 -17.53
CA HIS A 438 -13.07 4.19 -18.99
C HIS A 438 -14.41 4.65 -19.56
N ARG A 439 -15.47 4.70 -18.74
CA ARG A 439 -16.81 5.14 -19.16
C ARG A 439 -16.93 6.66 -19.23
N GLN A 440 -16.00 7.38 -18.60
CA GLN A 440 -16.03 8.83 -18.61
C GLN A 440 -15.65 9.37 -19.99
N SER A 441 -16.51 10.25 -20.52
CA SER A 441 -16.25 10.94 -21.77
C SER A 441 -15.28 12.09 -21.54
N ARG A 442 -14.05 11.93 -22.01
CA ARG A 442 -13.00 12.96 -21.96
C ARG A 442 -12.67 13.45 -23.37
N HIS A 443 -12.11 14.66 -23.46
CA HIS A 443 -11.53 15.11 -24.72
C HIS A 443 -10.39 14.15 -25.12
N PRO A 444 -10.32 13.69 -26.40
CA PRO A 444 -9.39 12.63 -26.82
C PRO A 444 -7.92 12.91 -26.50
N TYR A 445 -7.50 14.18 -26.56
CA TYR A 445 -6.14 14.57 -26.17
C TYR A 445 -5.84 14.28 -24.68
N TRP A 446 -6.76 14.60 -23.77
CA TRP A 446 -6.59 14.35 -22.34
C TRP A 446 -6.64 12.86 -22.04
N GLN A 447 -7.58 12.15 -22.67
CA GLN A 447 -7.70 10.69 -22.55
C GLN A 447 -6.38 10.01 -22.93
N ARG A 448 -5.77 10.39 -24.06
CA ARG A 448 -4.46 9.85 -24.47
C ARG A 448 -3.34 10.15 -23.48
N ARG A 449 -3.32 11.34 -22.87
CA ARG A 449 -2.32 11.66 -21.84
C ARG A 449 -2.51 10.81 -20.59
N ILE A 450 -3.75 10.69 -20.11
CA ILE A 450 -4.10 9.88 -18.93
C ILE A 450 -3.75 8.42 -19.18
N ASP A 451 -4.21 7.83 -20.30
CA ASP A 451 -3.92 6.44 -20.64
C ASP A 451 -2.42 6.19 -20.81
N GLY A 452 -1.70 7.13 -21.43
CA GLY A 452 -0.25 7.07 -21.55
C GLY A 452 0.48 7.15 -20.21
N CYS A 453 -0.03 7.92 -19.25
CA CYS A 453 0.48 7.98 -17.89
C CYS A 453 0.21 6.68 -17.11
N LEU A 454 -0.99 6.13 -17.26
CA LEU A 454 -1.42 4.87 -16.66
C LEU A 454 -0.78 3.63 -17.32
N CYS A 455 -0.01 3.81 -18.39
CA CYS A 455 0.51 2.72 -19.21
C CYS A 455 -0.59 1.76 -19.71
N ARG A 456 -1.79 2.30 -19.96
CA ARG A 456 -2.98 1.53 -20.33
C ARG A 456 -2.93 1.09 -21.79
N VAL A 457 -3.13 -0.20 -22.02
CA VAL A 457 -3.14 -0.80 -23.35
C VAL A 457 -4.43 -1.59 -23.61
N PRO A 458 -4.85 -1.76 -24.87
CA PRO A 458 -5.98 -2.62 -25.22
C PRO A 458 -5.75 -4.10 -24.83
N SER A 459 -6.83 -4.87 -24.72
CA SER A 459 -6.73 -6.33 -24.49
C SER A 459 -6.02 -7.02 -25.64
N GLY A 460 -5.09 -7.93 -25.32
CA GLY A 460 -4.29 -8.65 -26.32
C GLY A 460 -3.15 -7.81 -26.93
N PHE A 461 -2.90 -6.60 -26.44
CA PHE A 461 -1.86 -5.72 -27.00
C PHE A 461 -0.48 -6.38 -27.07
N TYR A 462 0.00 -7.00 -25.99
CA TYR A 462 1.33 -7.61 -25.98
C TYR A 462 1.41 -8.84 -26.88
N GLU A 463 0.35 -9.66 -26.92
CA GLU A 463 0.24 -10.79 -27.85
C GLU A 463 0.35 -10.30 -29.30
N GLY A 464 -0.31 -9.19 -29.59
CA GLY A 464 -0.22 -8.51 -30.87
C GLY A 464 1.19 -8.01 -31.19
N VAL A 465 1.85 -7.31 -30.25
CA VAL A 465 3.25 -6.84 -30.43
C VAL A 465 4.19 -8.01 -30.67
N TYR A 466 3.98 -9.15 -30.00
CA TYR A 466 4.72 -10.38 -30.27
C TYR A 466 4.50 -10.88 -31.70
N GLY A 467 3.26 -10.88 -32.19
CA GLY A 467 2.94 -11.20 -33.59
C GLY A 467 3.60 -10.25 -34.59
N VAL A 468 3.68 -8.95 -34.27
CA VAL A 468 4.44 -7.97 -35.06
C VAL A 468 5.93 -8.35 -35.10
N LEU A 469 6.47 -8.82 -33.97
CA LEU A 469 7.88 -9.22 -33.86
C LEU A 469 8.19 -10.47 -34.70
N GLU A 470 7.25 -11.42 -34.78
CA GLU A 470 7.34 -12.60 -35.64
C GLU A 470 7.40 -12.21 -37.13
N ALA A 471 6.66 -11.18 -37.54
CA ALA A 471 6.61 -10.69 -38.92
C ALA A 471 7.79 -9.76 -39.31
N CYS A 472 8.51 -9.20 -38.33
CA CYS A 472 9.59 -8.24 -38.55
C CYS A 472 10.97 -8.91 -38.51
N SER A 473 11.55 -9.15 -39.69
CA SER A 473 12.91 -9.67 -39.79
C SER A 473 13.91 -8.70 -39.11
N GLY A 474 14.52 -9.13 -38.01
CA GLY A 474 15.51 -8.36 -37.25
C GLY A 474 14.98 -7.44 -36.14
N GLY A 475 13.69 -7.50 -35.81
CA GLY A 475 13.16 -6.84 -34.61
C GLY A 475 12.27 -5.61 -34.87
N ILE A 476 11.71 -5.06 -33.78
CA ILE A 476 10.88 -3.85 -33.79
C ILE A 476 11.68 -2.70 -33.19
N ARG A 477 11.87 -1.62 -33.95
CA ARG A 477 12.49 -0.39 -33.43
C ARG A 477 11.41 0.60 -33.02
N ILE A 478 11.38 0.96 -31.73
CA ILE A 478 10.54 2.01 -31.17
C ILE A 478 11.47 3.16 -30.82
N GLY A 479 11.37 4.29 -31.53
CA GLY A 479 12.32 5.40 -31.39
C GLY A 479 13.78 4.97 -31.57
N HIS A 480 14.62 5.10 -30.52
CA HIS A 480 16.04 4.72 -30.51
C HIS A 480 16.28 3.28 -30.05
N THR A 481 15.32 2.67 -29.37
CA THR A 481 15.44 1.33 -28.80
C THR A 481 14.98 0.27 -29.79
N LEU A 482 15.79 -0.78 -29.96
CA LEU A 482 15.47 -1.94 -30.78
C LEU A 482 15.08 -3.11 -29.86
N ILE A 483 13.87 -3.63 -30.05
CA ILE A 483 13.47 -4.92 -29.51
C ILE A 483 13.87 -5.96 -30.55
N GLU A 484 14.96 -6.68 -30.30
CA GLU A 484 15.48 -7.68 -31.22
C GLU A 484 14.53 -8.86 -31.35
N GLN A 485 14.40 -9.41 -32.57
CA GLN A 485 13.59 -10.59 -32.82
C GLN A 485 14.17 -11.84 -32.13
N HIS A 486 15.50 -11.98 -32.18
CA HIS A 486 16.24 -12.99 -31.43
C HIS A 486 17.25 -12.25 -30.54
N PRO A 487 17.38 -12.62 -29.25
CA PRO A 487 16.89 -13.87 -28.64
C PRO A 487 15.44 -13.82 -28.10
N CYS A 488 14.73 -12.69 -28.21
CA CYS A 488 13.39 -12.50 -27.64
C CYS A 488 12.40 -13.64 -27.96
N LEU A 489 12.26 -14.03 -29.23
CA LEU A 489 11.36 -15.12 -29.64
C LEU A 489 11.85 -16.53 -29.23
N ASN A 490 13.12 -16.69 -28.88
CA ASN A 490 13.69 -17.96 -28.43
C ASN A 490 13.51 -18.13 -26.92
N ASP A 491 13.68 -17.04 -26.18
CA ASP A 491 13.78 -17.05 -24.72
C ASP A 491 12.44 -16.76 -24.03
N MET A 492 11.51 -16.11 -24.75
CA MET A 492 10.29 -15.54 -24.16
C MET A 492 9.07 -16.03 -24.94
N SER A 493 8.03 -16.43 -24.21
CA SER A 493 6.74 -16.78 -24.84
C SER A 493 5.88 -15.55 -25.12
N ARG A 494 4.83 -15.73 -25.95
CA ARG A 494 3.88 -14.66 -26.31
C ARG A 494 3.25 -13.95 -25.09
N ASN A 495 3.11 -14.65 -23.96
CA ASN A 495 2.48 -14.15 -22.73
C ASN A 495 3.48 -13.99 -21.57
N ASP A 496 4.78 -13.95 -21.87
CA ASP A 496 5.83 -13.86 -20.87
C ASP A 496 5.85 -12.47 -20.20
N ALA A 497 5.88 -12.45 -18.86
CA ALA A 497 5.93 -11.20 -18.08
C ALA A 497 7.18 -10.37 -18.40
N ASN A 498 8.31 -11.02 -18.71
CA ASN A 498 9.53 -10.33 -19.09
C ASN A 498 9.37 -9.64 -20.46
N PHE A 499 8.58 -10.22 -21.38
CA PHE A 499 8.33 -9.62 -22.69
C PHE A 499 7.45 -8.39 -22.55
N VAL A 500 6.39 -8.50 -21.73
CA VAL A 500 5.52 -7.37 -21.36
C VAL A 500 6.36 -6.23 -20.75
N PHE A 501 7.28 -6.56 -19.84
CA PHE A 501 8.19 -5.58 -19.23
C PHE A 501 9.13 -4.94 -20.26
N ALA A 502 9.71 -5.72 -21.18
CA ALA A 502 10.60 -5.21 -22.22
C ALA A 502 9.88 -4.21 -23.15
N VAL A 503 8.64 -4.52 -23.56
CA VAL A 503 7.82 -3.62 -24.37
C VAL A 503 7.47 -2.35 -23.61
N GLN A 504 7.01 -2.47 -22.36
CA GLN A 504 6.63 -1.33 -21.52
C GLN A 504 7.81 -0.42 -21.20
N SER A 505 8.94 -0.97 -20.79
CA SER A 505 10.17 -0.21 -20.51
C SER A 505 10.68 0.51 -21.76
N THR A 506 10.51 -0.08 -22.94
CA THR A 506 10.83 0.56 -24.22
C THR A 506 9.91 1.75 -24.50
N LEU A 507 8.58 1.57 -24.41
CA LEU A 507 7.61 2.65 -24.60
C LEU A 507 7.79 3.80 -23.58
N ALA A 508 8.16 3.45 -22.35
CA ALA A 508 8.46 4.38 -21.28
C ALA A 508 9.70 5.25 -21.56
N ARG A 509 10.77 4.64 -22.09
CA ARG A 509 12.07 5.28 -22.33
C ARG A 509 12.06 6.24 -23.51
N GLU A 510 11.31 5.89 -24.56
CA GLU A 510 11.35 6.62 -25.83
C GLU A 510 10.62 7.97 -25.79
N THR A 511 9.59 8.09 -24.96
CA THR A 511 8.82 9.33 -24.86
C THR A 511 8.53 9.69 -23.42
N ALA A 512 9.03 10.87 -23.01
CA ALA A 512 8.60 11.51 -21.78
C ALA A 512 7.13 11.98 -21.86
N ASN A 513 6.65 12.33 -23.07
CA ASN A 513 5.28 12.79 -23.28
C ASN A 513 4.27 11.61 -23.24
N PRO A 514 3.33 11.58 -22.28
CA PRO A 514 2.35 10.51 -22.16
C PRO A 514 1.43 10.35 -23.38
N ALA A 515 1.01 11.44 -24.03
CA ALA A 515 0.15 11.35 -25.21
C ALA A 515 0.87 10.65 -26.38
N LEU A 516 2.17 10.91 -26.55
CA LEU A 516 2.95 10.26 -27.60
C LEU A 516 3.16 8.78 -27.32
N ARG A 517 3.35 8.41 -26.05
CA ARG A 517 3.37 7.00 -25.62
C ARG A 517 2.09 6.29 -26.04
N GLN A 518 0.93 6.90 -25.80
CA GLN A 518 -0.34 6.32 -26.21
C GLN A 518 -0.50 6.26 -27.74
N MET A 519 -0.03 7.26 -28.47
CA MET A 519 0.00 7.20 -29.94
C MET A 519 0.89 6.07 -30.47
N MET A 520 1.99 5.74 -29.79
CA MET A 520 2.83 4.58 -30.15
C MET A 520 2.09 3.25 -29.93
N VAL A 521 1.34 3.13 -28.83
CA VAL A 521 0.46 1.98 -28.55
C VAL A 521 -0.58 1.84 -29.67
N GLU A 522 -1.30 2.91 -30.00
CA GLU A 522 -2.29 2.93 -31.10
C GLU A 522 -1.66 2.53 -32.45
N ALA A 523 -0.45 3.03 -32.75
CA ALA A 523 0.26 2.69 -33.98
C ALA A 523 0.64 1.20 -34.05
N LEU A 524 1.12 0.62 -32.95
CA LEU A 524 1.45 -0.81 -32.88
C LEU A 524 0.20 -1.68 -33.06
N VAL A 525 -0.94 -1.29 -32.50
CA VAL A 525 -2.22 -1.98 -32.71
C VAL A 525 -2.64 -1.94 -34.18
N ILE A 526 -2.47 -0.80 -34.87
CA ILE A 526 -2.82 -0.68 -36.29
C ILE A 526 -1.88 -1.55 -37.15
N ILE A 527 -0.58 -1.55 -36.85
CA ILE A 527 0.40 -2.39 -37.55
C ILE A 527 0.02 -3.86 -37.40
N GLU A 528 -0.30 -4.27 -36.19
CA GLU A 528 -0.73 -5.63 -35.89
C GLU A 528 -1.99 -6.02 -36.66
N LEU A 529 -3.01 -5.17 -36.67
CA LEU A 529 -4.24 -5.38 -37.44
C LEU A 529 -3.97 -5.52 -38.95
N ILE A 530 -3.03 -4.74 -39.50
CA ILE A 530 -2.63 -4.83 -40.91
C ILE A 530 -1.97 -6.18 -41.18
N LEU A 531 -1.06 -6.63 -40.32
CA LEU A 531 -0.36 -7.91 -40.48
C LEU A 531 -1.32 -9.10 -40.31
N GLN A 532 -2.26 -9.03 -39.38
CA GLN A 532 -3.31 -10.06 -39.24
C GLN A 532 -4.16 -10.19 -40.49
N ARG A 533 -4.49 -9.06 -41.14
CA ARG A 533 -5.29 -9.06 -42.38
C ARG A 533 -4.50 -9.46 -43.62
N ASN A 534 -3.17 -9.38 -43.59
CA ASN A 534 -2.29 -9.65 -44.73
C ASN A 534 -1.08 -10.49 -44.28
N PRO A 535 -1.25 -11.80 -44.00
CA PRO A 535 -0.19 -12.67 -43.46
C PRO A 535 1.04 -12.82 -44.35
N GLU A 536 0.89 -12.55 -45.65
CA GLU A 536 1.96 -12.54 -46.64
C GLU A 536 2.94 -11.37 -46.50
N LEU A 537 2.57 -10.31 -45.77
CA LEU A 537 3.43 -9.15 -45.56
C LEU A 537 4.56 -9.49 -44.60
N LYS A 538 5.77 -9.66 -45.13
CA LYS A 538 7.01 -9.73 -44.33
C LYS A 538 7.70 -8.38 -44.33
N LEU A 539 7.92 -7.82 -43.13
CA LEU A 539 8.60 -6.54 -42.96
C LEU A 539 10.12 -6.76 -43.01
N LYS A 540 10.77 -6.13 -43.99
CA LYS A 540 12.23 -6.19 -44.17
C LYS A 540 12.94 -5.43 -43.03
N ARG A 541 14.16 -5.88 -42.69
CA ARG A 541 15.10 -5.17 -41.81
C ARG A 541 15.12 -3.67 -42.18
N ASN A 542 14.76 -2.82 -41.22
CA ASN A 542 14.78 -1.35 -41.24
C ASN A 542 13.63 -0.56 -41.91
N SER A 543 12.63 -1.14 -42.56
CA SER A 543 11.84 -0.35 -43.54
C SER A 543 10.43 0.14 -43.17
N THR A 544 9.77 -0.27 -42.07
CA THR A 544 8.33 0.09 -41.93
C THR A 544 7.87 0.42 -40.50
N CYS A 545 7.93 -0.51 -39.53
CA CYS A 545 7.61 -0.17 -38.13
C CYS A 545 8.57 0.89 -37.58
N SER A 546 9.85 0.73 -37.87
CA SER A 546 10.93 1.65 -37.51
C SER A 546 10.70 3.04 -38.09
N ALA A 547 10.33 3.18 -39.36
CA ALA A 547 10.20 4.48 -40.02
C ALA A 547 8.97 5.27 -39.54
N LEU A 548 7.84 4.59 -39.30
CA LEU A 548 6.60 5.21 -38.83
C LEU A 548 6.70 5.61 -37.35
N LEU A 549 7.28 4.75 -36.51
CA LEU A 549 7.57 5.04 -35.10
C LEU A 549 8.72 6.03 -34.93
N MET A 550 9.75 6.03 -35.80
CA MET A 550 10.79 7.07 -35.80
C MET A 550 10.26 8.41 -36.28
N ARG A 551 9.32 8.49 -37.23
CA ARG A 551 8.68 9.76 -37.59
C ARG A 551 7.85 10.31 -36.44
N LEU A 552 7.10 9.46 -35.72
CA LEU A 552 6.39 9.86 -34.50
C LEU A 552 7.37 10.25 -33.37
N GLY A 553 8.49 9.54 -33.20
CA GLY A 553 9.55 9.87 -32.24
C GLY A 553 10.35 11.13 -32.59
N ALA A 554 10.53 11.44 -33.88
CA ALA A 554 11.16 12.68 -34.34
C ALA A 554 10.25 13.89 -34.05
N ILE A 555 8.93 13.72 -34.19
CA ILE A 555 7.92 14.71 -33.76
C ILE A 555 7.97 14.92 -32.24
N SER A 556 8.27 13.88 -31.45
CA SER A 556 8.46 14.01 -29.99
C SER A 556 9.60 14.96 -29.60
N LYS A 557 10.63 15.13 -30.44
CA LYS A 557 11.78 15.98 -30.16
C LYS A 557 11.58 17.45 -30.59
N SER A 558 10.57 17.75 -31.41
CA SER A 558 10.40 19.10 -31.98
C SER A 558 9.56 20.06 -31.13
N ASN A 559 9.06 19.65 -29.95
CA ASN A 559 8.27 20.47 -29.01
C ASN A 559 7.10 21.27 -29.62
N THR A 560 6.67 20.92 -30.84
CA THR A 560 5.69 21.69 -31.60
C THR A 560 4.30 21.24 -31.19
N VAL A 561 3.68 22.04 -30.32
CA VAL A 561 2.30 21.91 -29.88
C VAL A 561 1.37 21.90 -31.10
N TRP A 562 0.66 20.81 -31.32
CA TRP A 562 -0.42 20.78 -32.31
C TRP A 562 -1.63 21.56 -31.77
N MET A 563 -1.69 22.86 -32.05
CA MET A 563 -2.98 23.54 -32.15
C MET A 563 -3.67 23.03 -33.41
N VAL A 564 -4.68 22.18 -33.24
CA VAL A 564 -5.61 21.86 -34.32
C VAL A 564 -6.42 23.13 -34.62
N ARG A 565 -5.98 23.89 -35.62
CA ARG A 565 -6.83 24.92 -36.24
C ARG A 565 -7.91 24.16 -37.00
N SER A 566 -9.13 24.15 -36.45
CA SER A 566 -10.33 23.73 -37.17
C SER A 566 -10.54 24.68 -38.36
N SER A 567 -9.98 24.37 -39.52
CA SER A 567 -10.43 24.96 -40.77
C SER A 567 -11.75 24.29 -41.15
N LYS A 568 -12.86 24.82 -40.61
CA LYS A 568 -14.15 24.64 -41.29
C LYS A 568 -14.12 25.50 -42.54
N ASN A 569 -14.03 24.84 -43.69
CA ASN A 569 -14.50 25.39 -44.95
C ASN A 569 -16.04 25.28 -44.96
N ARG A 570 -16.72 26.36 -44.59
CA ARG A 570 -17.79 27.04 -45.33
C ARG A 570 -18.38 28.16 -44.48
#